data_AF-A0A1R0XHH1-F1
#
_entry.id   AF-A0A1R0XHH1-F1
#
_cell.length_a   1.000
_cell.length_b   1.000
_cell.length_c   1.000
_cell.angle_alpha   90.00
_cell.angle_beta   90.00
_cell.angle_gamma   90.00
#
_symmetry.space_group_name_H-M   'P 1'
#
loop_
_entity.id
_entity.type
_entity.pdbx_description
1 polymer ?
#
loop_
_entity_poly.entity_id
_entity_poly.type
_entity_poly.pdbx_seq_one_letter_code
_entity_poly.pdbx_strand_id
1 'polypeptide(L)'
;MKPYCIPQLAKPYTDYDMIQKHTDLPPFSDGRGHLLYIFLNHGSSVKGSTGELYTLVTALIQLGLDTHEVIDRSNDRRGGDPMRSRQLKVLAGDYFSSWFYHLLAKSDQIEMVGILSKAIADFNVLKANLYVKMRGIRLSAEQYLRHMVQLNMRLFLSFTPMIENSLVELWEKLLTEFSQCETVAIELQRCDNLENASNGYCYWKMLESATEEERKQLQDQNLDQKDWKMLKMKYKCDSLLTDKLHQSIQSIQGLLQSVKDESLLRELEIALDRILLQMKVSGQAAVEG
;
A
#
# COMPACT_ATOMS: atom_id res chain seq x y z
N MET A 1 20.01 2.00 17.50
CA MET A 1 19.50 2.86 16.40
C MET A 1 18.61 3.96 16.97
N LYS A 2 18.35 5.06 16.25
CA LYS A 2 17.30 6.01 16.67
C LYS A 2 15.93 5.31 16.59
N PRO A 3 14.96 5.65 17.46
CA PRO A 3 13.62 5.10 17.35
C PRO A 3 12.95 5.54 16.05
N TYR A 4 12.21 4.64 15.42
CA TYR A 4 11.51 4.92 14.16
C TYR A 4 10.41 5.99 14.34
N CYS A 5 10.58 7.12 13.66
CA CYS A 5 9.74 8.32 13.78
C CYS A 5 9.31 8.94 12.44
N ILE A 6 9.39 8.17 11.34
CA ILE A 6 9.08 8.67 9.99
C ILE A 6 7.67 9.26 9.86
N PRO A 7 6.59 8.67 10.43
CA PRO A 7 5.26 9.30 10.41
C PRO A 7 5.25 10.68 11.06
N GLN A 8 6.00 10.89 12.14
CA GLN A 8 6.11 12.18 12.82
C GLN A 8 6.90 13.19 11.98
N LEU A 9 7.97 12.73 11.31
CA LEU A 9 8.76 13.55 10.39
C LEU A 9 8.00 13.94 9.12
N ALA A 10 7.00 13.15 8.71
CA ALA A 10 6.16 13.44 7.56
C ALA A 10 5.14 14.56 7.82
N LYS A 11 4.70 14.75 9.08
CA LYS A 11 3.62 15.70 9.45
C LYS A 11 3.79 17.11 8.88
N PRO A 12 4.96 17.77 8.96
CA PRO A 12 5.13 19.12 8.42
C PRO A 12 4.86 19.22 6.90
N TYR A 13 4.95 18.09 6.19
CA TYR A 13 4.73 18.00 4.75
C TYR A 13 3.31 17.56 4.39
N THR A 14 2.59 16.91 5.31
CA THR A 14 1.26 16.33 5.07
C THR A 14 0.12 17.12 5.70
N ASP A 15 0.38 17.80 6.83
CA ASP A 15 -0.64 18.45 7.65
C ASP A 15 -0.93 19.88 7.15
N TYR A 16 -1.48 19.97 5.94
CA TYR A 16 -1.91 21.24 5.36
C TYR A 16 -3.43 21.40 5.43
N ASP A 17 -3.86 22.45 6.12
CA ASP A 17 -5.26 22.83 6.31
C ASP A 17 -6.12 22.74 5.03
N MET A 18 -5.61 23.25 3.90
CA MET A 18 -6.37 23.28 2.66
C MET A 18 -6.58 21.90 2.02
N ILE A 19 -5.65 20.98 2.27
CA ILE A 19 -5.78 19.60 1.81
C ILE A 19 -6.74 18.87 2.77
N GLN A 20 -6.45 18.90 4.08
CA GLN A 20 -7.25 18.19 5.09
C GLN A 20 -8.72 18.63 5.14
N LYS A 21 -9.03 19.92 4.97
CA LYS A 21 -10.41 20.42 5.01
C LYS A 21 -11.26 20.01 3.81
N HIS A 22 -10.65 19.54 2.72
CA HIS A 22 -11.33 19.36 1.45
C HIS A 22 -11.09 17.99 0.80
N THR A 23 -10.24 17.15 1.39
CA THR A 23 -9.91 15.83 0.85
C THR A 23 -9.78 14.79 1.95
N ASP A 24 -10.38 13.62 1.73
CA ASP A 24 -10.01 12.40 2.44
C ASP A 24 -8.75 11.82 1.79
N LEU A 25 -7.64 11.86 2.53
CA LEU A 25 -6.37 11.28 2.11
C LEU A 25 -6.30 9.81 2.52
N PRO A 26 -5.60 8.96 1.74
CA PRO A 26 -5.33 7.60 2.17
C PRO A 26 -4.50 7.60 3.48
N PRO A 27 -4.64 6.55 4.30
CA PRO A 27 -3.84 6.41 5.50
C PRO A 27 -2.35 6.29 5.15
N PHE A 28 -1.49 6.81 6.03
CA PHE A 28 -0.06 6.64 5.91
C PHE A 28 0.32 5.17 6.17
N SER A 29 0.70 4.43 5.13
CA SER A 29 1.18 3.04 5.22
C SER A 29 2.60 3.02 5.81
N ASP A 30 2.71 2.50 7.03
CA ASP A 30 3.93 2.60 7.84
C ASP A 30 4.74 1.30 7.87
N GLY A 31 4.15 0.18 7.45
CA GLY A 31 4.76 -1.14 7.59
C GLY A 31 6.01 -1.32 6.73
N ARG A 32 5.86 -1.16 5.41
CA ARG A 32 6.99 -1.19 4.46
C ARG A 32 8.01 -0.08 4.73
N GLY A 33 7.55 1.10 5.16
CA GLY A 33 8.41 2.22 5.56
C GLY A 33 9.31 1.86 6.73
N HIS A 34 8.74 1.26 7.78
CA HIS A 34 9.52 0.81 8.94
C HIS A 34 10.50 -0.29 8.56
N LEU A 35 10.09 -1.25 7.72
CA LEU A 35 10.98 -2.28 7.20
C LEU A 35 12.17 -1.65 6.45
N LEU A 36 11.92 -0.70 5.55
CA LEU A 36 12.97 0.02 4.83
C LEU A 36 13.93 0.74 5.77
N TYR A 37 13.40 1.41 6.80
CA TYR A 37 14.22 2.08 7.79
C TYR A 37 15.16 1.11 8.51
N ILE A 38 14.66 -0.06 8.92
CA ILE A 38 15.49 -1.08 9.58
C ILE A 38 16.62 -1.51 8.66
N PHE A 39 16.32 -1.95 7.44
CA PHE A 39 17.35 -2.48 6.53
C PHE A 39 18.34 -1.43 6.02
N LEU A 40 17.93 -0.15 5.86
CA LEU A 40 18.86 0.92 5.49
C LEU A 40 19.80 1.35 6.63
N ASN A 41 19.42 1.11 7.88
CA ASN A 41 20.21 1.50 9.04
C ASN A 41 20.93 0.31 9.70
N HIS A 42 20.57 -0.93 9.34
CA HIS A 42 21.18 -2.15 9.81
C HIS A 42 22.25 -2.65 8.82
N GLY A 43 23.51 -2.72 9.24
CA GLY A 43 24.61 -3.30 8.44
C GLY A 43 24.97 -2.56 7.15
N SER A 44 24.17 -1.58 6.73
CA SER A 44 24.38 -0.83 5.50
C SER A 44 25.50 0.21 5.64
N SER A 45 26.16 0.48 4.50
CA SER A 45 27.09 1.61 4.35
C SER A 45 26.40 2.97 4.38
N VAL A 46 25.06 3.02 4.41
CA VAL A 46 24.28 4.25 4.48
C VAL A 46 24.40 4.84 5.88
N LYS A 47 24.84 6.10 5.98
CA LYS A 47 24.88 6.83 7.26
C LYS A 47 23.48 6.93 7.84
N GLY A 48 23.32 6.79 9.15
CA GLY A 48 21.99 6.71 9.78
C GLY A 48 21.04 7.90 9.50
N SER A 49 21.56 9.10 9.26
CA SER A 49 20.77 10.26 8.83
C SER A 49 20.23 10.15 7.40
N THR A 50 20.95 9.43 6.54
CA THR A 50 20.58 9.21 5.14
C THR A 50 19.48 8.14 5.04
N GLY A 51 19.53 7.10 5.88
CA GLY A 51 18.47 6.10 5.97
C GLY A 51 17.13 6.71 6.37
N GLU A 52 17.12 7.58 7.39
CA GLU A 52 15.94 8.34 7.81
C GLU A 52 15.37 9.21 6.67
N LEU A 53 16.24 9.97 5.98
CA LEU A 53 15.84 10.78 4.83
C LEU A 53 15.22 9.93 3.72
N TYR A 54 15.85 8.81 3.35
CA TYR A 54 15.39 7.92 2.30
C TYR A 54 14.03 7.28 2.62
N THR A 55 13.84 6.85 3.86
CA THR A 55 12.54 6.34 4.27
C THR A 55 11.47 7.43 4.26
N LEU A 56 11.78 8.63 4.75
CA LEU A 56 10.85 9.77 4.75
C LEU A 56 10.37 10.12 3.34
N VAL A 57 11.32 10.32 2.42
CA VAL A 57 10.95 10.70 1.05
C VAL A 57 10.18 9.59 0.34
N THR A 58 10.52 8.31 0.59
CA THR A 58 9.79 7.17 0.05
C THR A 58 8.34 7.15 0.54
N ALA A 59 8.11 7.44 1.82
CA ALA A 59 6.78 7.48 2.38
C ALA A 59 5.94 8.65 1.83
N LEU A 60 6.56 9.81 1.59
CA LEU A 60 5.89 10.95 0.94
C LEU A 60 5.53 10.63 -0.53
N ILE A 61 6.41 9.95 -1.27
CA ILE A 61 6.11 9.46 -2.63
C ILE A 61 4.92 8.49 -2.59
N GLN A 62 4.95 7.49 -1.70
CA GLN A 62 3.89 6.50 -1.58
C GLN A 62 2.55 7.17 -1.26
N LEU A 63 2.52 8.13 -0.32
CA LEU A 63 1.33 8.91 -0.01
C LEU A 63 0.81 9.68 -1.24
N GLY A 64 1.71 10.26 -2.02
CA GLY A 64 1.36 10.93 -3.28
C GLY A 64 0.71 9.97 -4.29
N LEU A 65 1.35 8.82 -4.54
CA LEU A 65 0.84 7.78 -5.44
C LEU A 65 -0.52 7.24 -4.99
N ASP A 66 -0.67 6.94 -3.70
CA ASP A 66 -1.93 6.44 -3.12
C ASP A 66 -3.04 7.49 -3.21
N THR A 67 -2.70 8.78 -3.07
CA THR A 67 -3.66 9.87 -3.24
C THR A 67 -4.20 9.92 -4.68
N HIS A 68 -3.35 9.72 -5.69
CA HIS A 68 -3.79 9.61 -7.08
C HIS A 68 -4.64 8.35 -7.32
N GLU A 69 -4.32 7.22 -6.69
CA GLU A 69 -5.10 5.97 -6.77
C GLU A 69 -6.56 6.17 -6.30
N VAL A 70 -6.77 6.91 -5.21
CA VAL A 70 -8.13 7.19 -4.69
C VAL A 70 -8.97 7.97 -5.70
N ILE A 71 -8.34 8.89 -6.46
CA ILE A 71 -9.03 9.70 -7.47
C ILE A 71 -9.51 8.82 -8.63
N ASP A 72 -8.64 7.97 -9.15
CA ASP A 72 -8.93 7.12 -10.32
C ASP A 72 -10.14 6.20 -10.08
N ARG A 73 -10.37 5.82 -8.81
CA ARG A 73 -11.45 4.92 -8.37
C ARG A 73 -12.81 5.60 -8.19
N SER A 74 -12.83 6.89 -7.89
CA SER A 74 -14.05 7.68 -7.56
C SER A 74 -14.86 8.19 -8.76
N ASN A 75 -14.55 7.75 -9.98
CA ASN A 75 -15.13 8.34 -11.21
C ASN A 75 -16.63 8.05 -11.42
N ASP A 76 -17.30 7.25 -10.59
CA ASP A 76 -18.72 6.90 -10.75
C ASP A 76 -19.60 7.35 -9.56
N ARG A 77 -20.29 8.51 -9.77
CA ARG A 77 -21.59 8.96 -9.19
C ARG A 77 -21.63 9.96 -8.00
N ARG A 78 -22.04 11.20 -8.37
CA ARG A 78 -23.06 12.16 -7.83
C ARG A 78 -23.13 12.54 -6.33
N GLY A 79 -22.80 13.82 -6.04
CA GLY A 79 -23.40 14.66 -4.97
C GLY A 79 -22.38 15.45 -4.12
N GLY A 80 -22.42 16.80 -4.11
CA GLY A 80 -21.44 17.71 -3.45
C GLY A 80 -20.57 18.47 -4.46
N ASP A 81 -19.58 19.29 -4.07
CA ASP A 81 -18.55 19.92 -4.96
C ASP A 81 -17.41 18.91 -5.22
N PRO A 82 -17.62 17.90 -6.09
CA PRO A 82 -16.75 16.74 -6.20
C PRO A 82 -15.51 17.10 -7.01
N MET A 83 -15.61 18.18 -7.80
CA MET A 83 -14.59 18.67 -8.69
C MET A 83 -13.49 19.34 -7.89
N ARG A 84 -13.84 20.17 -6.90
CA ARG A 84 -12.84 20.79 -6.02
C ARG A 84 -12.10 19.75 -5.18
N SER A 85 -12.81 18.81 -4.55
CA SER A 85 -12.16 17.75 -3.77
C SER A 85 -11.22 16.92 -4.65
N ARG A 86 -11.68 16.51 -5.84
CA ARG A 86 -10.86 15.78 -6.80
C ARG A 86 -9.64 16.56 -7.24
N GLN A 87 -9.79 17.83 -7.63
CA GLN A 87 -8.67 18.69 -8.04
C GLN A 87 -7.65 18.84 -6.91
N LEU A 88 -8.12 19.03 -5.68
CA LEU A 88 -7.24 19.13 -4.52
C LEU A 88 -6.53 17.80 -4.23
N LYS A 89 -7.16 16.64 -4.43
CA LYS A 89 -6.46 15.35 -4.34
C LYS A 89 -5.36 15.22 -5.40
N VAL A 90 -5.59 15.67 -6.63
CA VAL A 90 -4.54 15.65 -7.69
C VAL A 90 -3.37 16.51 -7.25
N LEU A 91 -3.65 17.75 -6.85
CA LEU A 91 -2.62 18.70 -6.40
C LEU A 91 -1.91 18.24 -5.12
N ALA A 92 -2.61 17.58 -4.20
CA ALA A 92 -2.02 16.99 -3.00
C ALA A 92 -1.05 15.86 -3.36
N GLY A 93 -1.42 14.99 -4.32
CA GLY A 93 -0.54 13.95 -4.83
C GLY A 93 0.75 14.52 -5.45
N ASP A 94 0.61 15.54 -6.31
CA ASP A 94 1.74 16.27 -6.90
C ASP A 94 2.60 16.95 -5.81
N TYR A 95 1.95 17.53 -4.80
CA TYR A 95 2.63 18.21 -3.70
C TYR A 95 3.46 17.23 -2.84
N PHE A 96 2.86 16.13 -2.39
CA PHE A 96 3.55 15.13 -1.57
C PHE A 96 4.71 14.48 -2.33
N SER A 97 4.48 14.13 -3.60
CA SER A 97 5.55 13.57 -4.44
C SER A 97 6.61 14.61 -4.79
N SER A 98 6.33 15.92 -4.85
CA SER A 98 7.37 16.92 -5.11
C SER A 98 8.42 17.02 -3.99
N TRP A 99 8.05 16.67 -2.76
CA TRP A 99 8.95 16.80 -1.60
C TRP A 99 10.20 15.92 -1.69
N PHE A 100 10.16 14.77 -2.38
CA PHE A 100 11.38 13.96 -2.51
C PHE A 100 12.45 14.69 -3.32
N TYR A 101 12.06 15.40 -4.39
CA TYR A 101 13.00 16.23 -5.16
C TYR A 101 13.64 17.28 -4.27
N HIS A 102 12.84 18.00 -3.48
CA HIS A 102 13.32 19.06 -2.62
C HIS A 102 14.25 18.53 -1.50
N LEU A 103 13.81 17.52 -0.76
CA LEU A 103 14.52 17.01 0.41
C LEU A 103 15.83 16.32 0.05
N LEU A 104 15.85 15.56 -1.06
CA LEU A 104 17.08 14.93 -1.55
C LEU A 104 18.06 15.94 -2.12
N ALA A 105 17.60 16.90 -2.92
CA ALA A 105 18.47 17.93 -3.49
C ALA A 105 19.10 18.81 -2.39
N LYS A 106 18.31 19.17 -1.36
CA LYS A 106 18.81 19.93 -0.21
C LYS A 106 19.85 19.18 0.63
N SER A 107 19.88 17.85 0.52
CA SER A 107 20.80 16.97 1.25
C SER A 107 21.91 16.42 0.37
N ASP A 108 22.12 17.00 -0.82
CA ASP A 108 23.09 16.59 -1.83
C ASP A 108 22.96 15.13 -2.30
N GLN A 109 21.78 14.52 -2.16
CA GLN A 109 21.49 13.14 -2.57
C GLN A 109 20.93 13.08 -4.00
N ILE A 110 21.65 13.69 -4.96
CA ILE A 110 21.18 13.86 -6.35
C ILE A 110 21.00 12.52 -7.08
N GLU A 111 21.88 11.53 -6.82
CA GLU A 111 21.75 10.20 -7.42
C GLU A 111 20.42 9.52 -7.02
N MET A 112 20.01 9.69 -5.76
CA MET A 112 18.76 9.12 -5.25
C MET A 112 17.53 9.72 -5.93
N VAL A 113 17.59 10.98 -6.38
CA VAL A 113 16.52 11.58 -7.18
C VAL A 113 16.31 10.77 -8.47
N GLY A 114 17.39 10.36 -9.14
CA GLY A 114 17.33 9.54 -10.35
C GLY A 114 16.78 8.14 -10.09
N ILE A 115 17.26 7.49 -9.03
CA ILE A 115 16.80 6.14 -8.62
C ILE A 115 15.30 6.13 -8.34
N LEU A 116 14.82 7.04 -7.49
CA LEU A 116 13.40 7.11 -7.14
C LEU A 116 12.53 7.58 -8.30
N SER A 117 12.99 8.53 -9.13
CA SER A 117 12.26 8.94 -10.34
C SER A 117 12.08 7.76 -11.30
N LYS A 118 13.10 6.92 -11.45
CA LYS A 118 13.00 5.70 -12.26
C LYS A 118 12.04 4.69 -11.64
N ALA A 119 12.09 4.50 -10.32
CA ALA A 119 11.17 3.62 -9.61
C ALA A 119 9.70 4.06 -9.75
N ILE A 120 9.43 5.38 -9.65
CA ILE A 120 8.10 5.97 -9.90
C ILE A 120 7.64 5.75 -11.34
N ALA A 121 8.53 5.96 -12.32
CA ALA A 121 8.21 5.70 -13.72
C ALA A 121 7.84 4.23 -13.96
N ASP A 122 8.61 3.30 -13.39
CA ASP A 122 8.35 1.87 -13.50
C ASP A 122 7.05 1.48 -12.77
N PHE A 123 6.76 2.06 -11.60
CA PHE A 123 5.48 1.92 -10.91
C PHE A 123 4.31 2.33 -11.81
N ASN A 124 4.39 3.51 -12.44
CA ASN A 124 3.35 4.01 -13.33
C ASN A 124 3.14 3.13 -14.56
N VAL A 125 4.21 2.54 -15.13
CA VAL A 125 4.10 1.57 -16.23
C VAL A 125 3.43 0.28 -15.77
N LEU A 126 3.82 -0.26 -14.60
CA LEU A 126 3.17 -1.44 -14.02
C LEU A 126 1.68 -1.19 -13.75
N LYS A 127 1.36 0.00 -13.24
CA LYS A 127 -0.01 0.45 -12.97
C LYS A 127 -0.81 0.47 -14.26
N ALA A 128 -0.32 1.17 -15.29
CA ALA A 128 -1.00 1.24 -16.59
C ALA A 128 -1.26 -0.15 -17.20
N ASN A 129 -0.28 -1.06 -17.10
CA ASN A 129 -0.45 -2.44 -17.56
C ASN A 129 -1.53 -3.20 -16.78
N LEU A 130 -1.62 -3.01 -15.45
CA LEU A 130 -2.69 -3.60 -14.64
C LEU A 130 -4.06 -3.08 -15.09
N TYR A 131 -4.22 -1.77 -15.29
CA TYR A 131 -5.47 -1.18 -15.79
C TYR A 131 -5.90 -1.76 -17.14
N VAL A 132 -4.97 -1.95 -18.07
CA VAL A 132 -5.26 -2.59 -19.36
C VAL A 132 -5.77 -4.02 -19.18
N LYS A 133 -5.15 -4.80 -18.29
CA LYS A 133 -5.58 -6.17 -17.99
C LYS A 133 -6.95 -6.20 -17.29
N MET A 134 -7.22 -5.26 -16.39
CA MET A 134 -8.50 -5.11 -15.70
C MET A 134 -9.62 -4.79 -16.71
N ARG A 135 -9.41 -3.82 -17.59
CA ARG A 135 -10.41 -3.48 -18.64
C ARG A 135 -10.70 -4.65 -19.58
N GLY A 136 -9.71 -5.50 -19.84
CA GLY A 136 -9.89 -6.70 -20.66
C GLY A 136 -10.51 -7.90 -19.94
N ILE A 137 -10.78 -7.81 -18.63
CA ILE A 137 -11.23 -8.92 -17.77
C ILE A 137 -10.30 -10.15 -17.93
N ARG A 138 -8.99 -9.91 -17.99
CA ARG A 138 -7.96 -10.97 -18.22
C ARG A 138 -7.20 -11.34 -16.94
N LEU A 139 -7.86 -11.23 -15.78
CA LEU A 139 -7.24 -11.41 -14.47
C LEU A 139 -8.09 -12.32 -13.59
N SER A 140 -7.45 -13.28 -12.92
CA SER A 140 -8.02 -13.92 -11.73
C SER A 140 -7.82 -13.04 -10.49
N ALA A 141 -8.58 -13.31 -9.43
CA ALA A 141 -8.44 -12.60 -8.15
C ALA A 141 -7.00 -12.70 -7.60
N GLU A 142 -6.37 -13.86 -7.73
CA GLU A 142 -4.97 -14.08 -7.32
C GLU A 142 -3.96 -13.33 -8.19
N GLN A 143 -4.22 -13.18 -9.49
CA GLN A 143 -3.37 -12.36 -10.35
C GLN A 143 -3.50 -10.88 -10.03
N TYR A 144 -4.72 -10.40 -9.76
CA TYR A 144 -4.96 -9.04 -9.29
C TYR A 144 -4.18 -8.76 -8.00
N LEU A 145 -4.34 -9.62 -6.98
CA LEU A 145 -3.69 -9.42 -5.69
C LEU A 145 -2.16 -9.41 -5.82
N ARG A 146 -1.59 -10.36 -6.59
CA ARG A 146 -0.14 -10.38 -6.86
C ARG A 146 0.33 -9.11 -7.57
N HIS A 147 -0.42 -8.59 -8.53
CA HIS A 147 -0.05 -7.35 -9.21
C HIS A 147 -0.10 -6.14 -8.26
N MET A 148 -1.10 -6.07 -7.38
CA MET A 148 -1.18 -5.02 -6.35
C MET A 148 0.02 -5.08 -5.39
N VAL A 149 0.40 -6.27 -4.94
CA VAL A 149 1.57 -6.47 -4.07
C VAL A 149 2.85 -6.04 -4.78
N GLN A 150 3.03 -6.43 -6.05
CA GLN A 150 4.19 -6.01 -6.85
C GLN A 150 4.26 -4.49 -7.07
N LEU A 151 3.11 -3.83 -7.29
CA LEU A 151 3.04 -2.37 -7.34
C LEU A 151 3.51 -1.75 -6.03
N ASN A 152 2.98 -2.24 -4.92
CA ASN A 152 3.28 -1.77 -3.57
C ASN A 152 4.77 -1.97 -3.20
N MET A 153 5.42 -3.00 -3.72
CA MET A 153 6.85 -3.23 -3.47
C MET A 153 7.78 -2.36 -4.32
N ARG A 154 7.29 -1.82 -5.45
CA ARG A 154 8.18 -1.35 -6.54
C ARG A 154 9.15 -0.25 -6.11
N LEU A 155 8.69 0.71 -5.32
CA LEU A 155 9.53 1.79 -4.80
C LEU A 155 10.61 1.25 -3.86
N PHE A 156 10.24 0.35 -2.96
CA PHE A 156 11.12 -0.21 -1.95
C PHE A 156 12.23 -1.07 -2.55
N LEU A 157 11.94 -1.83 -3.61
CA LEU A 157 12.93 -2.63 -4.33
C LEU A 157 14.06 -1.79 -4.96
N SER A 158 13.86 -0.49 -5.17
CA SER A 158 14.93 0.39 -5.66
C SER A 158 16.08 0.56 -4.67
N PHE A 159 15.85 0.26 -3.39
CA PHE A 159 16.85 0.30 -2.32
C PHE A 159 17.61 -1.02 -2.13
N THR A 160 17.21 -2.11 -2.79
CA THR A 160 17.89 -3.41 -2.67
C THR A 160 19.42 -3.33 -2.87
N PRO A 161 19.96 -2.55 -3.84
CA PRO A 161 21.42 -2.38 -3.98
C PRO A 161 22.12 -1.72 -2.79
N MET A 162 21.38 -1.07 -1.88
CA MET A 162 21.89 -0.40 -0.68
C MET A 162 21.76 -1.27 0.58
N ILE A 163 21.13 -2.44 0.47
CA ILE A 163 20.99 -3.40 1.56
C ILE A 163 22.23 -4.29 1.59
N GLU A 164 22.69 -4.64 2.80
CA GLU A 164 23.81 -5.58 2.97
C GLU A 164 23.53 -6.89 2.21
N ASN A 165 24.49 -7.37 1.42
CA ASN A 165 24.31 -8.55 0.56
C ASN A 165 23.82 -9.80 1.30
N SER A 166 24.24 -9.97 2.57
CA SER A 166 23.82 -11.08 3.44
C SER A 166 22.34 -11.01 3.83
N LEU A 167 21.74 -9.82 3.76
CA LEU A 167 20.38 -9.51 4.18
C LEU A 167 19.40 -9.33 3.00
N VAL A 168 19.88 -9.27 1.75
CA VAL A 168 19.04 -9.05 0.56
C VAL A 168 17.91 -10.07 0.43
N GLU A 169 18.20 -11.37 0.62
CA GLU A 169 17.17 -12.41 0.52
C GLU A 169 16.09 -12.25 1.61
N LEU A 170 16.51 -11.91 2.83
CA LEU A 170 15.58 -11.65 3.94
C LEU A 170 14.74 -10.39 3.67
N TRP A 171 15.37 -9.32 3.18
CA TRP A 171 14.72 -8.08 2.78
C TRP A 171 13.62 -8.32 1.74
N GLU A 172 13.93 -9.02 0.64
CA GLU A 172 12.97 -9.25 -0.44
C GLU A 172 11.78 -10.10 0.02
N LYS A 173 12.03 -11.14 0.82
CA LYS A 173 10.96 -11.99 1.38
C LYS A 173 10.09 -11.22 2.37
N LEU A 174 10.68 -10.50 3.32
CA LEU A 174 9.93 -9.69 4.28
C LEU A 174 9.16 -8.58 3.58
N LEU A 175 9.76 -7.90 2.60
CA LEU A 175 9.09 -6.87 1.83
C LEU A 175 7.87 -7.44 1.09
N THR A 176 7.98 -8.65 0.53
CA THR A 176 6.85 -9.35 -0.10
C THR A 176 5.74 -9.59 0.88
N GLU A 177 6.03 -10.19 2.04
CA GLU A 177 5.01 -10.55 3.03
C GLU A 177 4.39 -9.33 3.71
N PHE A 178 5.17 -8.30 4.03
CA PHE A 178 4.67 -7.03 4.57
C PHE A 178 3.73 -6.34 3.57
N SER A 179 4.14 -6.31 2.30
CA SER A 179 3.30 -5.75 1.22
C SER A 179 2.02 -6.56 1.02
N GLN A 180 2.09 -7.89 1.13
CA GLN A 180 0.93 -8.78 1.07
C GLN A 180 -0.02 -8.50 2.23
N CYS A 181 0.47 -8.42 3.48
CA CYS A 181 -0.33 -8.08 4.66
C CYS A 181 -1.07 -6.75 4.49
N GLU A 182 -0.35 -5.67 4.16
CA GLU A 182 -0.97 -4.35 3.97
C GLU A 182 -1.99 -4.34 2.83
N THR A 183 -1.67 -4.99 1.70
CA THR A 183 -2.58 -5.07 0.55
C THR A 183 -3.86 -5.84 0.90
N VAL A 184 -3.73 -6.97 1.59
CA VAL A 184 -4.87 -7.78 2.04
C VAL A 184 -5.71 -7.01 3.08
N ALA A 185 -5.08 -6.26 3.98
CA ALA A 185 -5.78 -5.40 4.95
C ALA A 185 -6.67 -4.37 4.25
N ILE A 186 -6.10 -3.69 3.26
CA ILE A 186 -6.80 -2.68 2.47
C ILE A 186 -7.95 -3.32 1.69
N GLU A 187 -7.73 -4.49 1.09
CA GLU A 187 -8.78 -5.20 0.35
C GLU A 187 -9.92 -5.70 1.26
N LEU A 188 -9.62 -6.14 2.50
CA LEU A 188 -10.65 -6.47 3.50
C LEU A 188 -11.56 -5.27 3.77
N GLN A 189 -10.98 -4.11 4.09
CA GLN A 189 -11.74 -2.88 4.31
C GLN A 189 -12.53 -2.46 3.06
N ARG A 190 -11.88 -2.56 1.89
CA ARG A 190 -12.48 -2.18 0.62
C ARG A 190 -13.70 -3.01 0.28
N CYS A 191 -13.71 -4.30 0.64
CA CYS A 191 -14.84 -5.19 0.37
C CYS A 191 -16.09 -4.88 1.21
N ASP A 192 -16.01 -4.04 2.24
CA ASP A 192 -17.16 -3.66 3.07
C ASP A 192 -18.02 -2.56 2.45
N ASN A 193 -17.46 -1.73 1.56
CA ASN A 193 -18.19 -0.66 0.88
C ASN A 193 -18.31 -0.94 -0.63
N LEU A 194 -19.54 -1.14 -1.11
CA LEU A 194 -19.83 -1.41 -2.52
C LEU A 194 -19.27 -0.34 -3.47
N GLU A 195 -19.27 0.94 -3.07
CA GLU A 195 -18.77 2.05 -3.90
C GLU A 195 -17.29 1.86 -4.27
N ASN A 196 -16.51 1.26 -3.36
CA ASN A 196 -15.09 1.04 -3.55
C ASN A 196 -14.77 -0.39 -4.02
N ALA A 197 -15.68 -1.34 -3.81
CA ALA A 197 -15.44 -2.76 -4.00
C ALA A 197 -15.40 -3.22 -5.47
N SER A 198 -15.98 -2.42 -6.39
CA SER A 198 -16.14 -2.72 -7.83
C SER A 198 -14.84 -2.98 -8.62
N ASN A 199 -13.68 -2.76 -8.01
CA ASN A 199 -12.37 -2.98 -8.62
C ASN A 199 -11.37 -3.65 -7.64
N GLY A 200 -11.88 -4.33 -6.60
CA GLY A 200 -11.09 -5.01 -5.57
C GLY A 200 -11.03 -6.53 -5.73
N TYR A 201 -10.31 -7.20 -4.84
CA TYR A 201 -10.12 -8.65 -4.85
C TYR A 201 -11.45 -9.41 -4.83
N CYS A 202 -12.38 -8.99 -3.97
CA CYS A 202 -13.69 -9.65 -3.84
C CYS A 202 -14.49 -9.61 -5.16
N TYR A 203 -14.45 -8.48 -5.87
CA TYR A 203 -15.09 -8.34 -7.17
C TYR A 203 -14.52 -9.32 -8.19
N TRP A 204 -13.19 -9.38 -8.32
CA TRP A 204 -12.53 -10.35 -9.20
C TRP A 204 -12.83 -11.80 -8.81
N LYS A 205 -12.88 -12.10 -7.51
CA LYS A 205 -13.17 -13.44 -7.01
C LYS A 205 -14.59 -13.88 -7.34
N MET A 206 -15.55 -12.96 -7.17
CA MET A 206 -16.93 -13.18 -7.56
C MET A 206 -17.03 -13.36 -9.07
N LEU A 207 -16.47 -12.46 -9.89
CA LEU A 207 -16.51 -12.58 -11.35
C LEU A 207 -15.96 -13.91 -11.87
N GLU A 208 -14.92 -14.45 -11.23
CA GLU A 208 -14.31 -15.74 -11.57
C GLU A 208 -15.23 -16.94 -11.25
N SER A 209 -16.01 -16.85 -10.17
CA SER A 209 -16.77 -17.98 -9.61
C SER A 209 -18.31 -17.82 -9.73
N ALA A 210 -18.77 -16.67 -10.24
CA ALA A 210 -20.17 -16.30 -10.39
C ALA A 210 -20.88 -17.08 -11.50
N THR A 211 -22.20 -17.26 -11.32
CA THR A 211 -23.07 -17.66 -12.43
C THR A 211 -23.13 -16.57 -13.51
N GLU A 212 -23.62 -16.90 -14.71
CA GLU A 212 -23.73 -15.92 -15.80
C GLU A 212 -24.68 -14.77 -15.45
N GLU A 213 -25.76 -15.04 -14.70
CA GLU A 213 -26.69 -14.02 -14.20
C GLU A 213 -26.01 -13.09 -13.20
N GLU A 214 -25.30 -13.64 -12.21
CA GLU A 214 -24.57 -12.86 -11.20
C GLU A 214 -23.42 -12.05 -11.83
N ARG A 215 -22.75 -12.61 -12.84
CA ARG A 215 -21.69 -11.92 -13.59
C ARG A 215 -22.26 -10.71 -14.31
N LYS A 216 -23.43 -10.82 -14.95
CA LYS A 216 -24.11 -9.68 -15.57
C LYS A 216 -24.49 -8.63 -14.53
N GLN A 217 -25.04 -9.02 -13.39
CA GLN A 217 -25.38 -8.09 -12.30
C GLN A 217 -24.15 -7.32 -11.79
N LEU A 218 -23.00 -8.00 -11.63
CA LEU A 218 -21.73 -7.41 -11.24
C LEU A 218 -21.17 -6.44 -12.30
N GLN A 219 -21.29 -6.77 -13.59
CA GLN A 219 -20.80 -5.95 -14.70
C GLN A 219 -21.67 -4.73 -14.94
N ASP A 220 -22.99 -4.88 -14.83
CA ASP A 220 -23.98 -3.82 -15.01
C ASP A 220 -24.06 -2.88 -13.80
N GLN A 221 -23.28 -3.16 -12.74
CA GLN A 221 -23.32 -2.46 -11.44
C GLN A 221 -24.74 -2.35 -10.86
N ASN A 222 -25.54 -3.40 -11.07
CA ASN A 222 -26.94 -3.46 -10.68
C ASN A 222 -27.12 -4.31 -9.42
N LEU A 223 -26.33 -4.00 -8.39
CA LEU A 223 -26.36 -4.64 -7.08
C LEU A 223 -26.56 -3.57 -6.02
N ASP A 224 -27.37 -3.85 -5.02
CA ASP A 224 -27.43 -3.04 -3.81
C ASP A 224 -26.41 -3.56 -2.75
N GLN A 225 -26.28 -2.83 -1.65
CA GLN A 225 -25.36 -3.20 -0.57
C GLN A 225 -25.71 -4.57 0.07
N LYS A 226 -26.98 -4.98 0.07
CA LYS A 226 -27.41 -6.26 0.65
C LYS A 226 -27.04 -7.41 -0.28
N ASP A 227 -27.31 -7.27 -1.58
CA ASP A 227 -26.95 -8.25 -2.60
C ASP A 227 -25.43 -8.46 -2.64
N TRP A 228 -24.66 -7.37 -2.55
CA TRP A 228 -23.20 -7.43 -2.43
C TRP A 228 -22.74 -8.24 -1.22
N LYS A 229 -23.30 -7.97 -0.02
CA LYS A 229 -22.97 -8.72 1.19
C LYS A 229 -23.33 -10.20 1.07
N MET A 230 -24.46 -10.53 0.44
CA MET A 230 -24.86 -11.91 0.19
C MET A 230 -23.88 -12.63 -0.75
N LEU A 231 -23.47 -12.00 -1.85
CA LEU A 231 -22.45 -12.56 -2.75
C LEU A 231 -21.09 -12.72 -2.05
N LYS A 232 -20.68 -11.73 -1.24
CA LYS A 232 -19.46 -11.77 -0.42
C LYS A 232 -19.44 -12.98 0.50
N MET A 233 -20.55 -13.26 1.17
CA MET A 233 -20.72 -14.43 2.02
C MET A 233 -20.74 -15.73 1.21
N LYS A 234 -21.50 -15.77 0.10
CA LYS A 234 -21.61 -16.94 -0.79
C LYS A 234 -20.23 -17.38 -1.30
N TYR A 235 -19.40 -16.43 -1.70
CA TYR A 235 -18.05 -16.68 -2.24
C TYR A 235 -16.93 -16.61 -1.18
N LYS A 236 -17.30 -16.48 0.10
CA LYS A 236 -16.38 -16.52 1.26
C LYS A 236 -15.20 -15.55 1.14
N CYS A 237 -15.41 -14.36 0.58
CA CYS A 237 -14.30 -13.46 0.28
C CYS A 237 -13.52 -13.03 1.52
N ASP A 238 -14.21 -12.76 2.63
CA ASP A 238 -13.57 -12.40 3.90
C ASP A 238 -12.70 -13.52 4.45
N SER A 239 -13.17 -14.77 4.39
CA SER A 239 -12.38 -15.90 4.89
C SER A 239 -11.13 -16.09 4.04
N LEU A 240 -11.25 -15.99 2.71
CA LEU A 240 -10.10 -16.13 1.81
C LEU A 240 -9.03 -15.06 2.05
N LEU A 241 -9.44 -13.80 2.23
CA LEU A 241 -8.52 -12.70 2.54
C LEU A 241 -7.93 -12.87 3.94
N THR A 242 -8.74 -13.25 4.92
CA THR A 242 -8.29 -13.52 6.30
C THR A 242 -7.27 -14.67 6.34
N ASP A 243 -7.50 -15.75 5.60
CA ASP A 243 -6.57 -16.88 5.51
C ASP A 243 -5.22 -16.46 4.90
N LYS A 244 -5.25 -15.64 3.83
CA LYS A 244 -4.03 -15.08 3.24
C LYS A 244 -3.26 -14.21 4.21
N LEU A 245 -3.96 -13.38 4.98
CA LEU A 245 -3.34 -12.55 6.00
C LEU A 245 -2.64 -13.41 7.06
N HIS A 246 -3.33 -14.44 7.58
CA HIS A 246 -2.72 -15.35 8.55
C HIS A 246 -1.50 -16.08 7.98
N GLN A 247 -1.56 -16.52 6.72
CA GLN A 247 -0.43 -17.15 6.04
C GLN A 247 0.78 -16.21 5.94
N SER A 248 0.57 -14.94 5.57
CA SER A 248 1.67 -13.97 5.51
C SER A 248 2.25 -13.65 6.88
N ILE A 249 1.42 -13.51 7.91
CA ILE A 249 1.91 -13.32 9.29
C ILE A 249 2.74 -14.54 9.74
N GLN A 250 2.28 -15.76 9.47
CA GLN A 250 3.03 -16.98 9.76
C GLN A 250 4.34 -17.05 8.98
N SER A 251 4.33 -16.67 7.71
CA SER A 251 5.52 -16.58 6.86
C SER A 251 6.55 -15.60 7.44
N ILE A 252 6.11 -14.39 7.84
CA ILE A 252 6.96 -13.40 8.51
C ILE A 252 7.54 -14.01 9.79
N GLN A 253 6.73 -14.57 10.67
CA GLN A 253 7.19 -15.18 11.92
C GLN A 253 8.23 -16.28 11.67
N GLY A 254 8.03 -17.12 10.65
CA GLY A 254 9.01 -18.13 10.23
C GLY A 254 10.32 -17.52 9.72
N LEU A 255 10.26 -16.43 8.95
CA LEU A 255 11.45 -15.70 8.51
C LEU A 255 12.22 -15.11 9.70
N LEU A 256 11.51 -14.54 10.69
CA LEU A 256 12.12 -13.96 11.89
C LEU A 256 12.87 -15.01 12.73
N GLN A 257 12.37 -16.24 12.82
CA GLN A 257 13.07 -17.35 13.52
C GLN A 257 14.44 -17.69 12.91
N SER A 258 14.66 -17.36 11.64
CA SER A 258 15.93 -17.60 10.96
C SER A 258 16.98 -16.50 11.18
N VAL A 259 16.57 -15.36 11.76
CA VAL A 259 17.45 -14.21 12.01
C VAL A 259 18.33 -14.47 13.22
N LYS A 260 19.65 -14.51 13.00
CA LYS A 260 20.64 -14.76 14.07
C LYS A 260 21.02 -13.51 14.85
N ASP A 261 20.92 -12.33 14.23
CA ASP A 261 21.23 -11.07 14.88
C ASP A 261 20.06 -10.67 15.79
N GLU A 262 20.28 -10.71 17.10
CA GLU A 262 19.24 -10.36 18.08
C GLU A 262 18.79 -8.90 18.00
N SER A 263 19.68 -7.98 17.57
CA SER A 263 19.31 -6.58 17.43
C SER A 263 18.35 -6.40 16.25
N LEU A 264 18.70 -6.98 15.10
CA LEU A 264 17.84 -6.98 13.92
C LEU A 264 16.49 -7.66 14.21
N LEU A 265 16.51 -8.82 14.87
CA LEU A 265 15.30 -9.56 15.23
C LEU A 265 14.35 -8.70 16.06
N ARG A 266 14.86 -8.05 17.13
CA ARG A 266 14.04 -7.17 17.98
C ARG A 266 13.43 -6.01 17.19
N GLU A 267 14.17 -5.39 16.27
CA GLU A 267 13.66 -4.30 15.45
C GLU A 267 12.55 -4.78 14.48
N LEU A 268 12.73 -5.95 13.88
CA LEU A 268 11.75 -6.55 12.98
C LEU A 268 10.47 -7.00 13.72
N GLU A 269 10.59 -7.51 14.94
CA GLU A 269 9.45 -7.84 15.80
C GLU A 269 8.62 -6.58 16.12
N ILE A 270 9.28 -5.47 16.47
CA ILE A 270 8.60 -4.18 16.71
C ILE A 270 7.88 -3.71 15.44
N ALA A 271 8.48 -3.90 14.26
CA ALA A 271 7.85 -3.54 13.00
C ALA A 271 6.61 -4.39 12.71
N LEU A 272 6.68 -5.70 12.95
CA LEU A 272 5.54 -6.61 12.83
C LEU A 272 4.40 -6.23 13.80
N ASP A 273 4.71 -6.00 15.07
CA ASP A 273 3.72 -5.60 16.08
C ASP A 273 2.99 -4.32 15.70
N ARG A 274 3.73 -3.32 15.17
CA ARG A 274 3.12 -2.08 14.70
C ARG A 274 2.13 -2.31 13.57
N ILE A 275 2.46 -3.15 12.59
CA ILE A 275 1.54 -3.49 11.49
C ILE A 275 0.32 -4.21 12.04
N LEU A 276 0.50 -5.20 12.91
CA LEU A 276 -0.61 -5.94 13.52
C LEU A 276 -1.56 -5.01 14.29
N LEU A 277 -1.03 -3.99 14.98
CA LEU A 277 -1.84 -2.96 15.64
C LEU A 277 -2.61 -2.10 14.64
N GLN A 278 -1.97 -1.61 13.58
CA GLN A 278 -2.65 -0.83 12.53
C GLN A 278 -3.77 -1.62 11.86
N MET A 279 -3.56 -2.92 11.64
CA MET A 279 -4.55 -3.81 11.05
C MET A 279 -5.72 -4.10 11.99
N LYS A 280 -5.49 -4.17 13.31
CA LYS A 280 -6.57 -4.29 14.32
C LYS A 280 -7.41 -3.02 14.42
N VAL A 281 -6.77 -1.84 14.42
CA VAL A 281 -7.47 -0.55 14.41
C VAL A 281 -8.32 -0.41 13.14
N SER A 282 -7.76 -0.86 12.01
CA SER A 282 -8.44 -0.93 10.71
C SER A 282 -9.65 -1.86 10.70
N GLY A 283 -9.66 -2.92 11.53
CA GLY A 283 -10.78 -3.86 11.68
C GLY A 283 -11.84 -3.44 12.70
N GLN A 284 -11.51 -2.61 13.70
CA GLN A 284 -12.47 -2.11 14.69
C GLN A 284 -13.27 -0.89 14.21
N ALA A 285 -12.72 -0.08 13.30
CA ALA A 285 -13.45 1.04 12.68
C ALA A 285 -14.64 0.62 11.79
N ALA A 286 -14.80 -0.69 11.52
CA ALA A 286 -15.90 -1.24 10.72
C ALA A 286 -17.06 -1.84 11.55
N VAL A 287 -16.98 -1.80 12.90
CA VAL A 287 -18.00 -2.39 13.79
C VAL A 287 -18.90 -1.32 14.45
N GLU A 288 -18.54 -0.04 14.36
CA GLU A 288 -19.38 1.08 14.81
C GLU A 288 -19.74 1.98 13.61
N GLY A 289 -20.76 1.57 12.86
CA GLY A 289 -21.34 2.31 11.74
C GLY A 289 -22.65 1.69 11.25
#